data_AF-A0AA38L1Y9-F1
#
_entry.id   AF-A0AA38L1Y9-F1
#
_cell.length_a   1.000
_cell.length_b   1.000
_cell.length_c   1.000
_cell.angle_alpha   90.00
_cell.angle_beta   90.00
_cell.angle_gamma   90.00
#
_symmetry.space_group_name_H-M   'P 1'
#
loop_
_entity.id
_entity.type
_entity.pdbx_description
1 polymer ?
#
loop_
_entity_poly.entity_id
_entity_poly.type
_entity_poly.pdbx_seq_one_letter_code
_entity_poly.pdbx_strand_id
1 'polypeptide(L)'
;METAVSRLGLTQDQIQDIIRIVNKQYKDFINDSPTDIYFSAFYLDPRFANSNILKTPTTGSTTTSFTIRIPVSSSPVMDDGVLHPKAFQRAKGFLKTVLRNEVAALSEYDDKALLHDLLQTRYHRKDELVKAFSSQLLTFGRNQFPFKSGCNKNANPLQWWKRLTHDENADVLATICVKVFAILPNSMPDERTVSEFTRQNSSLRGNQSVSTLVDIVQVGQWYKIHSPRIAGEPVKPRHRPVVRFLDMTKEMQKGGGADSGDDEYSSDEEDVPACSSVKDWEVEDMAFDLDKDVDLAAPILCDLISEAGAPVDSQSNAQGKALSTTVQSTSKPDVPNYDF
;
A
#
# COMPACT_ATOMS: atom_id res chain seq x y z
N MET A 1 2.16 -24.85 16.14
CA MET A 1 2.35 -24.80 14.67
C MET A 1 1.88 -26.09 14.01
N GLU A 2 2.28 -27.27 14.52
CA GLU A 2 1.84 -28.58 13.98
C GLU A 2 0.32 -28.73 13.76
N THR A 3 -0.52 -28.24 14.67
CA THR A 3 -1.99 -28.34 14.54
C THR A 3 -2.60 -27.45 13.45
N ALA A 4 -1.93 -26.39 13.04
CA ALA A 4 -2.39 -25.53 11.94
C ALA A 4 -1.92 -26.07 10.58
N VAL A 5 -0.71 -26.65 10.53
CA VAL A 5 -0.13 -27.26 9.33
C VAL A 5 -0.98 -28.43 8.84
N SER A 6 -1.44 -29.31 9.74
CA SER A 6 -2.30 -30.44 9.36
C SER A 6 -3.67 -30.03 8.79
N ARG A 7 -4.14 -28.80 9.05
CA ARG A 7 -5.45 -28.32 8.54
C ARG A 7 -5.41 -27.89 7.08
N LEU A 8 -4.26 -27.48 6.57
CA LEU A 8 -4.11 -27.01 5.18
C LEU A 8 -3.75 -28.14 4.22
N GLY A 9 -3.44 -29.34 4.72
CA GLY A 9 -3.04 -30.49 3.90
C GLY A 9 -1.69 -30.31 3.20
N LEU A 10 -0.92 -29.29 3.58
CA LEU A 10 0.41 -29.02 3.03
C LEU A 10 1.46 -29.87 3.74
N THR A 11 2.42 -30.40 2.99
CA THR A 11 3.59 -31.06 3.57
C THR A 11 4.55 -30.02 4.16
N GLN A 12 5.40 -30.46 5.09
CA GLN A 12 6.41 -29.58 5.68
C GLN A 12 7.33 -28.99 4.60
N ASP A 13 7.70 -29.79 3.59
CA ASP A 13 8.55 -29.34 2.48
C ASP A 13 7.88 -28.25 1.65
N GLN A 14 6.58 -28.40 1.34
CA GLN A 14 5.81 -27.36 0.63
C GLN A 14 5.76 -26.05 1.41
N ILE A 15 5.60 -26.11 2.75
CA ILE A 15 5.62 -24.92 3.60
C ILE A 15 6.98 -24.25 3.55
N GLN A 16 8.08 -25.01 3.61
CA GLN A 16 9.43 -24.48 3.50
C GLN A 16 9.65 -23.80 2.15
N ASP A 17 9.18 -24.39 1.05
CA ASP A 17 9.29 -23.78 -0.28
C ASP A 17 8.48 -22.48 -0.37
N ILE A 18 7.26 -22.44 0.16
CA ILE A 18 6.43 -21.23 0.21
C ILE A 18 7.16 -20.14 1.02
N ILE A 19 7.70 -20.47 2.19
CA ILE A 19 8.46 -19.54 3.02
C ILE A 19 9.67 -19.00 2.24
N ARG A 20 10.41 -19.87 1.55
CA ARG A 20 11.59 -19.47 0.77
C ARG A 20 11.22 -18.54 -0.38
N ILE A 21 10.12 -18.80 -1.08
CA ILE A 21 9.59 -17.94 -2.13
C ILE A 21 9.18 -16.57 -1.55
N VAL A 22 8.44 -16.54 -0.44
CA VAL A 22 8.00 -15.30 0.20
C VAL A 22 9.20 -14.47 0.67
N ASN A 23 10.22 -15.10 1.26
CA ASN A 23 11.43 -14.40 1.72
C ASN A 23 12.24 -13.82 0.57
N LYS A 24 12.40 -14.60 -0.49
CA LYS A 24 13.04 -14.12 -1.71
C LYS A 24 12.30 -12.91 -2.27
N GLN A 25 10.99 -13.00 -2.43
CA GLN A 25 10.17 -11.90 -2.94
C GLN A 25 10.24 -10.67 -2.01
N TYR A 26 10.15 -10.88 -0.70
CA TYR A 26 10.29 -9.80 0.27
C TYR A 26 11.66 -9.11 0.14
N LYS A 27 12.74 -9.88 0.04
CA LYS A 27 14.09 -9.35 -0.15
C LYS A 27 14.20 -8.58 -1.46
N ASP A 28 13.75 -9.15 -2.56
CA ASP A 28 13.80 -8.52 -3.89
C ASP A 28 12.97 -7.22 -3.93
N PHE A 29 11.78 -7.19 -3.34
CA PHE A 29 10.86 -6.04 -3.38
C PHE A 29 11.16 -4.97 -2.33
N ILE A 30 11.59 -5.37 -1.14
CA ILE A 30 11.78 -4.46 -0.02
C ILE A 30 13.25 -4.14 0.16
N ASN A 31 14.14 -5.13 0.28
CA ASN A 31 15.54 -4.88 0.66
C ASN A 31 16.41 -4.47 -0.52
N ASP A 32 16.29 -5.20 -1.62
CA ASP A 32 17.17 -5.10 -2.79
C ASP A 32 16.52 -4.33 -3.95
N SER A 33 15.35 -3.73 -3.72
CA SER A 33 14.66 -2.94 -4.73
C SER A 33 15.53 -1.75 -5.16
N PRO A 34 15.65 -1.48 -6.49
CA PRO A 34 16.43 -0.35 -7.00
C PRO A 34 15.89 0.99 -6.51
N THR A 35 14.64 1.03 -6.07
CA THR A 35 14.01 2.20 -5.46
C THR A 35 13.29 1.81 -4.17
N ASP A 36 13.44 2.62 -3.12
CA ASP A 36 12.77 2.42 -1.82
C ASP A 36 11.26 2.78 -1.86
N ILE A 37 10.62 2.75 -3.03
CA ILE A 37 9.23 3.19 -3.20
C ILE A 37 8.25 2.34 -2.38
N TYR A 38 8.40 1.02 -2.41
CA TYR A 38 7.47 0.11 -1.72
C TYR A 38 7.59 0.23 -0.21
N PHE A 39 8.84 0.25 0.30
CA PHE A 39 9.09 0.48 1.72
C PHE A 39 8.56 1.84 2.17
N SER A 40 8.81 2.89 1.38
CA SER A 40 8.36 4.25 1.71
C SER A 40 6.84 4.37 1.68
N ALA A 41 6.17 3.76 0.69
CA ALA A 41 4.72 3.72 0.62
C ALA A 41 4.13 2.99 1.83
N PHE A 42 4.72 1.87 2.24
CA PHE A 42 4.32 1.15 3.45
C PHE A 42 4.51 1.99 4.72
N TYR A 43 5.65 2.67 4.87
CA TYR A 43 5.93 3.59 5.97
C TYR A 43 4.94 4.77 6.03
N LEU A 44 4.54 5.29 4.85
CA LEU A 44 3.62 6.41 4.71
C LEU A 44 2.14 6.02 4.80
N ASP A 45 1.83 4.73 4.93
CA ASP A 45 0.46 4.29 5.12
C ASP A 45 0.02 4.62 6.55
N PRO A 46 -0.98 5.50 6.74
CA PRO A 46 -1.43 5.90 8.06
C PRO A 46 -1.98 4.74 8.91
N ARG A 47 -2.33 3.61 8.29
CA ARG A 47 -2.77 2.39 8.98
C ARG A 47 -1.59 1.67 9.66
N PHE A 48 -0.38 1.83 9.14
CA PHE A 48 0.82 1.15 9.61
C PHE A 48 1.85 2.08 10.27
N ALA A 49 1.63 3.40 10.25
CA ALA A 49 2.53 4.40 10.82
C ALA A 49 2.91 4.16 12.31
N ASN A 50 2.02 3.54 13.09
CA ASN A 50 2.25 3.17 14.49
C ASN A 50 2.40 1.66 14.71
N SER A 51 2.50 0.88 13.62
CA SER A 51 2.53 -0.57 13.72
C SER A 51 3.87 -1.04 14.29
N ASN A 52 3.83 -2.09 15.10
CA ASN A 52 5.05 -2.72 15.59
C ASN A 52 5.90 -3.32 14.47
N ILE A 53 5.33 -3.49 13.26
CA ILE A 53 6.00 -4.01 12.08
C ILE A 53 7.25 -3.20 11.77
N LEU A 54 7.23 -1.87 11.95
CA LEU A 54 8.36 -1.00 11.67
C LEU A 54 9.35 -0.89 12.84
N LYS A 55 9.11 -1.63 13.94
CA LYS A 55 10.08 -1.71 15.03
C LYS A 55 11.18 -2.63 14.56
N THR A 56 12.42 -2.14 14.62
CA THR A 56 13.58 -3.02 14.59
C THR A 56 13.32 -4.14 15.59
N PRO A 57 13.32 -5.43 15.19
CA PRO A 57 13.18 -6.52 16.11
C PRO A 57 14.18 -6.29 17.22
N THR A 58 13.69 -6.17 18.44
CA THR A 58 14.58 -6.06 19.60
C THR A 58 15.45 -7.30 19.52
N THR A 59 16.77 -7.11 19.39
CA THR A 59 17.79 -8.09 19.01
C THR A 59 17.91 -9.31 19.94
N GLY A 60 16.89 -9.60 20.76
CA GLY A 60 16.77 -10.76 21.64
C GLY A 60 15.50 -11.58 21.46
N SER A 61 14.61 -11.29 20.50
CA SER A 61 13.41 -12.11 20.29
C SER A 61 13.55 -12.98 19.05
N THR A 62 13.61 -14.30 19.28
CA THR A 62 13.24 -15.40 18.37
C THR A 62 14.23 -15.97 17.34
N THR A 63 15.54 -15.79 17.51
CA THR A 63 16.50 -16.81 17.04
C THR A 63 17.52 -17.10 18.13
N THR A 64 17.69 -18.39 18.44
CA THR A 64 18.34 -19.05 19.59
C THR A 64 19.86 -18.82 19.78
N SER A 65 20.41 -17.68 19.35
CA SER A 65 21.83 -17.38 19.46
C SER A 65 22.05 -16.04 20.16
N PHE A 66 22.26 -16.10 21.48
CA PHE A 66 22.60 -14.94 22.30
C PHE A 66 23.94 -14.36 21.86
N THR A 67 23.92 -13.35 20.99
CA THR A 67 25.11 -12.56 20.68
C THR A 67 25.12 -11.34 21.60
N ILE A 68 25.94 -11.38 22.65
CA ILE A 68 26.20 -10.23 23.52
C ILE A 68 26.89 -9.14 22.69
N ARG A 69 26.13 -8.14 22.23
CA ARG A 69 26.71 -6.94 21.61
C ARG A 69 26.98 -5.90 22.69
N ILE A 70 28.26 -5.65 22.92
CA ILE A 70 28.73 -4.53 23.75
C ILE A 70 28.34 -3.24 23.02
N PRO A 71 27.62 -2.31 23.66
CA PRO A 71 27.21 -1.06 23.02
C PRO A 71 28.44 -0.21 22.72
N VAL A 72 28.81 -0.08 21.45
CA VAL A 72 29.76 0.94 21.01
C VAL A 72 29.04 2.28 21.08
N SER A 73 29.39 3.03 22.12
CA SER A 73 28.94 4.39 22.38
C SER A 73 29.36 5.34 21.26
N SER A 74 28.38 5.89 20.53
CA SER A 74 28.39 7.19 19.82
C SER A 74 27.40 7.24 18.63
N SER A 75 26.21 6.64 18.73
CA SER A 75 25.16 7.04 17.79
C SER A 75 24.74 8.47 18.15
N PRO A 76 24.74 9.43 17.21
CA PRO A 76 24.24 10.78 17.47
C PRO A 76 22.84 10.68 18.06
N VAL A 77 22.58 11.46 19.12
CA VAL A 77 21.30 11.57 19.82
C VAL A 77 20.23 12.00 18.82
N MET A 78 19.66 11.03 18.11
CA MET A 78 18.52 11.15 17.24
C MET A 78 17.36 10.53 18.00
N ASP A 79 16.89 11.18 19.07
CA ASP A 79 15.64 10.74 19.67
C ASP A 79 14.76 11.90 20.10
N ASP A 80 14.28 12.56 19.06
CA ASP A 80 13.42 13.73 19.08
C ASP A 80 11.95 13.26 18.95
N GLY A 81 11.59 12.09 19.51
CA GLY A 81 10.23 11.54 19.54
C GLY A 81 9.73 10.85 18.26
N VAL A 82 10.62 10.36 17.39
CA VAL A 82 10.25 9.61 16.18
C VAL A 82 10.03 8.13 16.53
N LEU A 83 8.87 7.58 16.18
CA LEU A 83 8.47 6.22 16.62
C LEU A 83 9.37 5.10 16.07
N HIS A 84 9.82 5.25 14.82
CA HIS A 84 10.60 4.25 14.11
C HIS A 84 11.80 4.92 13.41
N PRO A 85 12.90 5.21 14.12
CA PRO A 85 13.97 6.07 13.60
C PRO A 85 14.61 5.55 12.32
N LYS A 86 14.87 4.24 12.21
CA LYS A 86 15.52 3.66 11.02
C LYS A 86 14.60 3.64 9.80
N ALA A 87 13.38 3.13 9.96
CA ALA A 87 12.35 3.18 8.92
C ALA A 87 12.10 4.62 8.44
N PHE A 88 12.05 5.57 9.37
CA PHE A 88 11.98 6.99 9.06
C PHE A 88 13.16 7.48 8.23
N GLN A 89 14.41 7.15 8.59
CA GLN A 89 15.58 7.58 7.80
C GLN A 89 15.56 6.99 6.38
N ARG A 90 15.18 5.72 6.24
CA ARG A 90 15.06 5.03 4.94
C ARG A 90 14.02 5.71 4.05
N ALA A 91 12.79 5.86 4.55
CA ALA A 91 11.71 6.55 3.83
C ALA A 91 12.05 8.02 3.53
N LYS A 92 12.70 8.72 4.48
CA LYS A 92 13.18 10.09 4.28
C LYS A 92 14.22 10.19 3.16
N GLY A 93 15.11 9.22 3.02
CA GLY A 93 16.07 9.16 1.92
C GLY A 93 15.38 9.14 0.55
N PHE A 94 14.44 8.22 0.38
CA PHE A 94 13.62 8.12 -0.83
C PHE A 94 12.83 9.40 -1.11
N LEU A 95 12.08 9.89 -0.12
CA LEU A 95 11.20 11.06 -0.33
C LEU A 95 11.99 12.34 -0.62
N LYS A 96 13.20 12.48 -0.09
CA LYS A 96 14.11 13.57 -0.48
C LYS A 96 14.49 13.51 -1.95
N THR A 97 14.73 12.30 -2.49
CA THR A 97 15.00 12.11 -3.92
C THR A 97 13.79 12.49 -4.75
N VAL A 98 12.58 12.08 -4.35
CA VAL A 98 11.33 12.48 -5.02
C VAL A 98 11.16 14.00 -5.00
N LEU A 99 11.30 14.65 -3.84
CA LEU A 99 11.22 16.12 -3.73
C LEU A 99 12.24 16.81 -4.61
N ARG A 100 13.50 16.36 -4.63
CA ARG A 100 14.55 16.93 -5.47
C ARG A 100 14.16 16.89 -6.94
N ASN A 101 13.62 15.77 -7.40
CA ASN A 101 13.18 15.59 -8.78
C ASN A 101 12.00 16.53 -9.11
N GLU A 102 11.04 16.70 -8.19
CA GLU A 102 9.95 17.66 -8.38
C GLU A 102 10.43 19.12 -8.41
N VAL A 103 11.40 19.48 -7.56
CA VAL A 103 11.99 20.82 -7.54
C VAL A 103 12.81 21.12 -8.80
N ALA A 104 13.44 20.09 -9.39
CA ALA A 104 14.08 20.18 -10.70
C ALA A 104 13.03 20.32 -11.82
N ALA A 105 11.96 19.51 -11.79
CA ALA A 105 10.85 19.57 -12.73
C ALA A 105 10.16 20.93 -12.74
N LEU A 106 10.05 21.62 -11.59
CA LEU A 106 9.56 23.00 -11.51
C LEU A 106 10.38 23.97 -12.36
N SER A 107 11.69 23.76 -12.54
CA SER A 107 12.51 24.60 -13.41
C SER A 107 12.31 24.28 -14.90
N GLU A 108 12.02 23.02 -15.21
CA GLU A 108 12.05 22.49 -16.58
C GLU A 108 10.68 22.55 -17.26
N TYR A 109 9.63 22.24 -16.50
CA TYR A 109 8.27 22.06 -17.01
C TYR A 109 7.25 23.08 -16.46
N ASP A 110 7.70 23.99 -15.58
CA ASP A 110 6.92 25.07 -14.98
C ASP A 110 5.52 24.66 -14.51
N ASP A 111 4.47 24.97 -15.28
CA ASP A 111 3.05 24.75 -14.99
C ASP A 111 2.64 23.27 -14.89
N LYS A 112 3.45 22.36 -15.44
CA LYS A 112 3.17 20.90 -15.41
C LYS A 112 3.75 20.20 -14.19
N ALA A 113 4.59 20.87 -13.41
CA ALA A 113 5.20 20.26 -12.24
C ALA A 113 4.17 20.08 -11.12
N LEU A 114 4.24 18.97 -10.38
CA LEU A 114 3.25 18.62 -9.35
C LEU A 114 3.13 19.69 -8.26
N LEU A 115 4.26 20.33 -7.92
CA LEU A 115 4.35 21.32 -6.85
C LEU A 115 4.14 22.76 -7.34
N HIS A 116 3.79 22.97 -8.61
CA HIS A 116 3.68 24.30 -9.21
C HIS A 116 2.61 25.13 -8.49
N ASP A 117 1.42 24.57 -8.32
CA ASP A 117 0.31 25.26 -7.64
C ASP A 117 0.67 25.65 -6.20
N LEU A 118 1.36 24.78 -5.46
CA LEU A 118 1.81 25.08 -4.11
C LEU A 118 2.87 26.19 -4.08
N LEU A 119 3.78 26.20 -5.06
CA LEU A 119 4.79 27.24 -5.18
C LEU A 119 4.16 28.61 -5.51
N GLN A 120 3.16 28.65 -6.39
CA GLN A 120 2.49 29.90 -6.76
C GLN A 120 1.61 30.44 -5.63
N THR A 121 0.88 29.56 -4.93
CA THR A 121 -0.16 29.98 -3.98
C THR A 121 0.33 30.14 -2.55
N ARG A 122 1.28 29.31 -2.09
CA ARG A 122 1.67 29.23 -0.67
C ARG A 122 3.16 29.40 -0.42
N TYR A 123 4.01 28.86 -1.28
CA TYR A 123 5.46 28.84 -1.10
C TYR A 123 6.15 29.63 -2.19
N HIS A 124 6.39 30.92 -2.01
CA HIS A 124 6.96 31.77 -3.07
C HIS A 124 8.42 31.43 -3.41
N ARG A 125 9.06 30.52 -2.66
CA ARG A 125 10.44 30.09 -2.85
C ARG A 125 10.62 28.59 -2.68
N LYS A 126 11.53 28.01 -3.48
CA LYS A 126 11.92 26.58 -3.39
C LYS A 126 12.46 26.20 -2.00
N ASP A 127 13.19 27.10 -1.35
CA ASP A 127 13.76 26.87 -0.02
C ASP A 127 12.67 26.70 1.06
N GLU A 128 11.58 27.47 0.95
CA GLU A 128 10.44 27.38 1.87
C GLU A 128 9.75 26.04 1.73
N LEU A 129 9.62 25.55 0.49
CA LEU A 129 9.03 24.26 0.17
C LEU A 129 9.86 23.09 0.75
N VAL A 130 11.19 23.16 0.64
CA VAL A 130 12.11 22.16 1.25
C VAL A 130 12.05 22.20 2.79
N LYS A 131 11.96 23.40 3.38
CA LYS A 131 11.82 23.57 4.82
C LYS A 131 10.47 23.02 5.31
N ALA A 132 9.38 23.33 4.62
CA ALA A 132 8.05 22.82 4.89
C ALA A 132 8.03 21.30 4.82
N PHE A 133 8.50 20.71 3.72
CA PHE A 133 8.61 19.26 3.58
C PHE A 133 9.35 18.60 4.75
N SER A 134 10.52 19.14 5.12
CA SER A 134 11.34 18.58 6.21
C SER A 134 10.62 18.64 7.56
N SER A 135 9.93 19.74 7.82
CA SER A 135 9.11 19.92 9.03
C SER A 135 7.92 18.96 9.04
N GLN A 136 7.14 18.92 7.95
CA GLN A 136 5.96 18.06 7.82
C GLN A 136 6.32 16.57 7.93
N LEU A 137 7.43 16.15 7.31
CA LEU A 137 7.93 14.78 7.42
C LEU A 137 8.34 14.43 8.86
N LEU A 138 9.00 15.35 9.57
CA LEU A 138 9.33 15.13 10.98
C LEU A 138 8.08 15.03 11.86
N THR A 139 7.09 15.91 11.64
CA THR A 139 5.78 15.87 12.31
C THR A 139 5.04 14.55 12.03
N PHE A 140 5.12 14.03 10.80
CA PHE A 140 4.60 12.70 10.44
C PHE A 140 5.31 11.59 11.23
N GLY A 141 6.64 11.59 11.25
CA GLY A 141 7.43 10.59 11.98
C GLY A 141 7.20 10.59 13.50
N ARG A 142 6.78 11.74 14.05
CA ARG A 142 6.36 11.92 15.45
C ARG A 142 4.89 11.61 15.70
N ASN A 143 4.12 11.27 14.66
CA ASN A 143 2.68 11.08 14.71
C ASN A 143 1.94 12.26 15.38
N GLN A 144 2.32 13.48 14.98
CA GLN A 144 1.72 14.74 15.46
C GLN A 144 0.61 15.23 14.52
N PHE A 145 -0.19 16.22 14.95
CA PHE A 145 -1.20 16.84 14.10
C PHE A 145 -0.57 17.44 12.83
N PRO A 146 -1.17 17.29 11.63
CA PRO A 146 -2.50 16.72 11.35
C PRO A 146 -2.52 15.19 11.14
N PHE A 147 -1.36 14.53 11.14
CA PHE A 147 -1.23 13.09 10.86
C PHE A 147 -1.83 12.20 11.97
N LYS A 148 -1.89 12.71 13.20
CA LYS A 148 -2.52 12.04 14.35
C LYS A 148 -4.02 11.79 14.17
N SER A 149 -4.69 12.54 13.30
CA SER A 149 -6.16 12.52 13.14
C SER A 149 -6.73 11.18 12.65
N GLY A 150 -5.87 10.18 12.42
CA GLY A 150 -6.24 8.81 12.10
C GLY A 150 -6.74 8.66 10.67
N CYS A 151 -6.37 7.56 10.02
CA CYS A 151 -7.10 7.10 8.85
C CYS A 151 -8.29 6.29 9.35
N ASN A 152 -9.50 6.59 8.87
CA ASN A 152 -10.63 5.70 9.10
C ASN A 152 -10.20 4.29 8.67
N LYS A 153 -10.49 3.24 9.45
CA LYS A 153 -10.00 1.87 9.17
C LYS A 153 -10.33 1.39 7.74
N ASN A 154 -11.39 1.94 7.14
CA ASN A 154 -11.86 1.62 5.80
C ASN A 154 -11.42 2.62 4.72
N ALA A 155 -10.69 3.67 5.07
CA ALA A 155 -10.28 4.70 4.11
C ALA A 155 -9.03 4.26 3.34
N ASN A 156 -9.09 4.48 2.03
CA ASN A 156 -7.96 4.29 1.12
C ASN A 156 -6.85 5.31 1.47
N PRO A 157 -5.58 4.88 1.67
CA PRO A 157 -4.45 5.78 1.95
C PRO A 157 -4.35 6.95 0.98
N LEU A 158 -4.60 6.74 -0.31
CA LEU A 158 -4.59 7.80 -1.33
C LEU A 158 -5.64 8.88 -1.02
N GLN A 159 -6.85 8.49 -0.60
CA GLN A 159 -7.90 9.43 -0.24
C GLN A 159 -7.58 10.17 1.06
N TRP A 160 -6.90 9.52 1.99
CA TRP A 160 -6.42 10.17 3.21
C TRP A 160 -5.40 11.27 2.88
N TRP A 161 -4.38 10.95 2.08
CA TRP A 161 -3.38 11.93 1.63
C TRP A 161 -3.99 13.06 0.80
N LYS A 162 -4.94 12.78 -0.10
CA LYS A 162 -5.68 13.81 -0.85
C LYS A 162 -6.45 14.79 0.01
N ARG A 163 -6.91 14.41 1.20
CA ARG A 163 -7.56 15.37 2.12
C ARG A 163 -6.54 16.29 2.78
N LEU A 164 -5.36 15.77 3.07
CA LEU A 164 -4.26 16.51 3.70
C LEU A 164 -3.57 17.49 2.75
N THR A 165 -3.78 17.42 1.44
CA THR A 165 -3.24 18.42 0.50
C THR A 165 -3.81 19.82 0.73
N HIS A 166 -4.94 19.93 1.43
CA HIS A 166 -5.54 21.22 1.77
C HIS A 166 -5.01 21.80 3.09
N ASP A 167 -4.37 21.00 3.94
CA ASP A 167 -3.83 21.42 5.25
C ASP A 167 -2.44 22.04 5.10
N GLU A 168 -2.25 23.26 5.57
CA GLU A 168 -0.97 24.00 5.51
C GLU A 168 0.18 23.27 6.23
N ASN A 169 -0.14 22.42 7.21
CA ASN A 169 0.84 21.65 7.98
C ASN A 169 1.14 20.27 7.38
N ALA A 170 0.60 19.95 6.20
CA ALA A 170 0.83 18.66 5.54
C ALA A 170 0.86 18.71 4.00
N ASP A 171 0.47 19.82 3.37
CA ASP A 171 0.27 19.94 1.93
C ASP A 171 1.42 19.45 1.05
N VAL A 172 2.66 19.84 1.32
CA VAL A 172 3.84 19.45 0.54
C VAL A 172 4.07 17.95 0.63
N LEU A 173 4.15 17.41 1.85
CA LEU A 173 4.32 15.97 2.08
C LEU A 173 3.15 15.19 1.48
N ALA A 174 1.92 15.65 1.70
CA ALA A 174 0.71 15.01 1.20
C ALA A 174 0.67 14.96 -0.32
N THR A 175 1.08 16.04 -0.99
CA THR A 175 1.14 16.10 -2.46
C THR A 175 2.14 15.08 -3.02
N ILE A 176 3.33 14.97 -2.41
CA ILE A 176 4.30 13.93 -2.76
C ILE A 176 3.73 12.54 -2.50
N CYS A 177 3.06 12.32 -1.36
CA CYS A 177 2.47 11.04 -1.03
C CYS A 177 1.34 10.65 -2.00
N VAL A 178 0.52 11.60 -2.45
CA VAL A 178 -0.49 11.36 -3.51
C VAL A 178 0.18 10.82 -4.77
N LYS A 179 1.34 11.34 -5.16
CA LYS A 179 2.12 10.80 -6.28
C LYS A 179 2.61 9.38 -6.00
N VAL A 180 3.18 9.12 -4.82
CA VAL A 180 3.66 7.78 -4.43
C VAL A 180 2.52 6.75 -4.47
N PHE A 181 1.35 7.08 -3.91
CA PHE A 181 0.18 6.18 -3.89
C PHE A 181 -0.61 6.15 -5.20
N ALA A 182 -0.29 7.01 -6.17
CA ALA A 182 -0.84 6.93 -7.52
C ALA A 182 -0.07 5.92 -8.40
N ILE A 183 1.14 5.51 -7.99
CA ILE A 183 1.93 4.51 -8.69
C ILE A 183 1.35 3.13 -8.39
N LEU A 184 1.05 2.37 -9.45
CA LEU A 184 0.54 1.02 -9.34
C LEU A 184 1.73 0.06 -9.13
N PRO A 185 1.74 -0.74 -8.06
CA PRO A 185 2.87 -1.63 -7.74
C PRO A 185 2.92 -2.88 -8.62
N ASN A 186 1.92 -3.11 -9.46
CA ASN A 186 1.80 -4.31 -10.29
C ASN A 186 1.88 -3.97 -11.77
N SER A 187 2.50 -4.86 -12.53
CA SER A 187 2.47 -4.88 -14.00
C SER A 187 1.10 -5.27 -14.56
N MET A 188 0.21 -5.84 -13.75
CA MET A 188 -1.09 -6.35 -14.20
C MET A 188 -1.97 -5.34 -14.99
N PRO A 189 -2.04 -4.04 -14.64
CA PRO A 189 -2.72 -3.04 -15.47
C PRO A 189 -2.11 -2.96 -16.87
N ASP A 190 -0.80 -3.05 -16.99
CA ASP A 190 -0.07 -3.06 -18.26
C ASP A 190 -0.29 -4.39 -18.99
N GLU A 191 -0.22 -5.53 -18.29
CA GLU A 191 -0.52 -6.86 -18.86
C GLU A 191 -1.94 -6.95 -19.40
N ARG A 192 -2.93 -6.40 -18.67
CA ARG A 192 -4.32 -6.32 -19.15
C ARG A 192 -4.45 -5.44 -20.37
N THR A 193 -3.65 -4.38 -20.44
CA THR A 193 -3.59 -3.51 -21.62
C THR A 193 -3.00 -4.28 -22.80
N VAL A 194 -1.90 -5.00 -22.60
CA VAL A 194 -1.28 -5.87 -23.62
C VAL A 194 -2.22 -6.99 -24.06
N SER A 195 -2.98 -7.60 -23.14
CA SER A 195 -4.00 -8.59 -23.46
C SER A 195 -5.11 -8.01 -24.36
N GLU A 196 -5.53 -6.75 -24.11
CA GLU A 196 -6.46 -6.05 -25.00
C GLU A 196 -5.84 -5.77 -26.37
N PHE A 197 -4.55 -5.42 -26.45
CA PHE A 197 -3.84 -5.32 -27.73
C PHE A 197 -3.86 -6.65 -28.49
N THR A 198 -3.49 -7.75 -27.83
CA THR A 198 -3.50 -9.09 -28.43
C THR A 198 -4.91 -9.49 -28.88
N ARG A 199 -5.93 -9.20 -28.06
CA ARG A 199 -7.33 -9.50 -28.39
C ARG A 199 -7.81 -8.72 -29.63
N GLN A 200 -7.41 -7.45 -29.76
CA GLN A 200 -7.77 -6.64 -30.92
C GLN A 200 -6.97 -7.00 -32.17
N ASN A 201 -5.74 -7.50 -32.01
CA ASN A 201 -4.86 -7.97 -33.06
C ASN A 201 -4.90 -9.49 -33.28
N SER A 202 -6.07 -10.11 -33.10
CA SER A 202 -6.25 -11.54 -33.39
C SER A 202 -6.09 -11.83 -34.89
N SER A 203 -5.88 -13.10 -35.27
CA SER A 203 -5.64 -13.51 -36.68
C SER A 203 -6.70 -13.01 -37.66
N LEU A 204 -7.96 -12.93 -37.24
CA LEU A 204 -9.09 -12.42 -38.04
C LEU A 204 -9.10 -10.88 -38.17
N ARG A 205 -8.28 -10.17 -37.38
CA ARG A 205 -8.20 -8.70 -37.30
C ARG A 205 -6.78 -8.16 -37.56
N GLY A 206 -5.85 -9.01 -37.97
CA GLY A 206 -4.39 -8.77 -37.99
C GLY A 206 -3.85 -7.76 -39.01
N ASN A 207 -4.70 -6.97 -39.67
CA ASN A 207 -4.28 -5.92 -40.63
C ASN A 207 -4.46 -4.50 -40.09
N GLN A 208 -4.58 -4.32 -38.77
CA GLN A 208 -4.66 -3.00 -38.15
C GLN A 208 -3.26 -2.41 -37.95
N SER A 209 -3.12 -1.10 -38.17
CA SER A 209 -1.88 -0.40 -37.83
C SER A 209 -1.71 -0.32 -36.31
N VAL A 210 -0.46 -0.28 -35.83
CA VAL A 210 -0.17 -0.16 -34.39
C VAL A 210 -0.81 1.08 -33.78
N SER A 211 -0.83 2.21 -34.49
CA SER A 211 -1.51 3.43 -34.02
C SER A 211 -3.01 3.23 -33.86
N THR A 212 -3.67 2.56 -34.82
CA THR A 212 -5.09 2.23 -34.72
C THR A 212 -5.39 1.36 -33.50
N LEU A 213 -4.54 0.36 -33.20
CA LEU A 213 -4.71 -0.47 -32.01
C LEU A 213 -4.58 0.35 -30.72
N VAL A 214 -3.60 1.25 -30.66
CA VAL A 214 -3.42 2.16 -29.52
C VAL A 214 -4.67 3.02 -29.32
N ASP A 215 -5.19 3.64 -30.39
CA ASP A 215 -6.38 4.49 -30.33
C ASP A 215 -7.60 3.70 -29.85
N ILE A 216 -7.82 2.49 -30.38
CA ILE A 216 -8.93 1.61 -29.97
C ILE A 216 -8.83 1.27 -28.48
N VAL A 217 -7.63 0.91 -28.00
CA VAL A 217 -7.41 0.58 -26.59
C VAL A 217 -7.62 1.81 -25.70
N GLN A 218 -7.08 2.97 -26.07
CA GLN A 218 -7.24 4.22 -25.32
C GLN A 218 -8.70 4.66 -25.23
N VAL A 219 -9.43 4.65 -26.36
CA VAL A 219 -10.88 4.95 -26.39
C VAL A 219 -11.64 3.94 -25.53
N GLY A 220 -11.34 2.65 -25.65
CA GLY A 220 -11.96 1.60 -24.84
C GLY A 220 -11.71 1.77 -23.33
N GLN A 221 -10.49 2.12 -22.94
CA GLN A 221 -10.14 2.43 -21.55
C GLN A 221 -10.86 3.69 -21.06
N TRP A 222 -10.91 4.74 -21.89
CA TRP A 222 -11.63 5.97 -21.56
C TRP A 222 -13.11 5.69 -21.29
N TYR A 223 -13.79 4.95 -22.18
CA TYR A 223 -15.18 4.55 -21.95
C TYR A 223 -15.33 3.63 -20.74
N LYS A 224 -14.41 2.70 -20.48
CA LYS A 224 -14.46 1.87 -19.25
C LYS A 224 -14.44 2.73 -17.97
N ILE A 225 -13.76 3.88 -17.98
CA ILE A 225 -13.66 4.81 -16.84
C ILE A 225 -14.84 5.79 -16.81
N HIS A 226 -15.28 6.30 -17.96
CA HIS A 226 -16.22 7.42 -18.07
C HIS A 226 -17.66 7.03 -18.43
N SER A 227 -17.89 5.89 -19.10
CA SER A 227 -19.23 5.43 -19.50
C SER A 227 -20.23 5.36 -18.32
N PRO A 228 -19.86 4.89 -17.11
CA PRO A 228 -20.76 4.91 -15.98
C PRO A 228 -21.13 6.32 -15.49
N ARG A 229 -20.32 7.34 -15.81
CA ARG A 229 -20.60 8.75 -15.47
C ARG A 229 -21.47 9.45 -16.51
N ILE A 230 -21.38 9.03 -17.77
CA ILE A 230 -22.13 9.63 -18.89
C ILE A 230 -23.60 9.21 -18.88
N ALA A 231 -23.91 8.00 -18.42
CA ALA A 231 -25.28 7.49 -18.39
C ALA A 231 -26.15 8.07 -17.25
N GLY A 232 -25.59 8.83 -16.31
CA GLY A 232 -26.30 9.29 -15.10
C GLY A 232 -26.78 8.17 -14.17
N GLU A 233 -26.59 6.90 -14.56
CA GLU A 233 -26.94 5.74 -13.76
C GLU A 233 -25.92 5.57 -12.63
N PRO A 234 -26.36 5.28 -11.39
CA PRO A 234 -25.45 4.91 -10.34
C PRO A 234 -24.67 3.69 -10.80
N VAL A 235 -23.35 3.82 -10.88
CA VAL A 235 -22.46 2.72 -11.25
C VAL A 235 -22.74 1.57 -10.32
N LYS A 236 -23.50 0.56 -10.78
CA LYS A 236 -23.62 -0.69 -10.02
C LYS A 236 -22.20 -1.15 -9.78
N PRO A 237 -21.77 -1.32 -8.51
CA PRO A 237 -20.42 -1.77 -8.24
C PRO A 237 -20.26 -3.07 -9.03
N ARG A 238 -19.31 -3.09 -9.97
CA ARG A 238 -19.03 -4.29 -10.74
C ARG A 238 -18.66 -5.34 -9.72
N HIS A 239 -19.57 -6.28 -9.47
CA HIS A 239 -19.29 -7.43 -8.63
C HIS A 239 -18.39 -8.33 -9.46
N ARG A 240 -17.10 -7.97 -9.49
CA ARG A 240 -16.07 -8.92 -9.84
C ARG A 240 -15.92 -9.77 -8.59
N PRO A 241 -16.21 -11.08 -8.63
CA PRO A 241 -15.85 -11.95 -7.52
C PRO A 241 -14.35 -11.79 -7.33
N VAL A 242 -13.96 -11.02 -6.31
CA VAL A 242 -12.57 -10.95 -5.87
C VAL A 242 -12.43 -12.14 -4.96
N VAL A 243 -11.99 -13.25 -5.55
CA VAL A 243 -11.56 -14.40 -4.78
C VAL A 243 -10.34 -13.95 -3.98
N ARG A 244 -10.54 -13.68 -2.69
CA ARG A 244 -9.41 -13.48 -1.78
C ARG A 244 -8.80 -14.84 -1.54
N PHE A 245 -7.48 -14.94 -1.43
CA PHE A 245 -6.82 -16.20 -1.07
C PHE A 245 -7.42 -16.83 0.20
N LEU A 246 -7.88 -16.00 1.14
CA LEU A 246 -8.64 -16.37 2.34
C LEU A 246 -10.00 -17.04 2.08
N ASP A 247 -10.64 -16.71 0.95
CA ASP A 247 -11.95 -17.25 0.57
C ASP A 247 -11.78 -18.55 -0.27
N MET A 248 -10.61 -18.79 -0.88
CA MET A 248 -10.32 -20.00 -1.65
C MET A 248 -10.35 -21.27 -0.80
N THR A 249 -9.83 -21.25 0.43
CA THR A 249 -9.79 -22.44 1.30
C THR A 249 -11.20 -22.94 1.66
N LYS A 250 -12.18 -22.05 1.79
CA LYS A 250 -13.58 -22.43 2.06
C LYS A 250 -14.28 -23.02 0.84
N GLU A 251 -13.98 -22.50 -0.35
CA GLU A 251 -14.52 -23.00 -1.63
C GLU A 251 -13.90 -24.37 -1.96
N MET A 252 -12.57 -24.51 -1.82
CA MET A 252 -11.87 -25.78 -2.03
C MET A 252 -12.28 -26.85 -1.01
N GLN A 253 -12.62 -26.47 0.24
CA GLN A 253 -13.19 -27.39 1.22
C GLN A 253 -14.64 -27.81 0.92
N LYS A 254 -15.38 -27.05 0.10
CA LYS A 254 -16.77 -27.37 -0.29
C LYS A 254 -16.88 -28.15 -1.60
N GLY A 255 -15.84 -28.20 -2.41
CA GLY A 255 -15.82 -28.79 -3.75
C GLY A 255 -15.73 -30.32 -3.83
N GLY A 256 -16.51 -31.06 -3.04
CA GLY A 256 -16.68 -32.51 -3.15
C GLY A 256 -18.06 -32.95 -3.65
N GLY A 257 -18.97 -32.02 -3.94
CA GLY A 257 -20.28 -32.31 -4.50
C GLY A 257 -20.22 -32.24 -6.02
N ALA A 258 -20.17 -33.39 -6.69
CA ALA A 258 -20.23 -33.52 -8.13
C ALA A 258 -21.54 -32.92 -8.67
N ASP A 259 -21.45 -31.73 -9.26
CA ASP A 259 -22.47 -31.20 -10.17
C ASP A 259 -21.95 -31.43 -11.59
N SER A 260 -22.34 -32.57 -12.15
CA SER A 260 -22.08 -32.98 -13.52
C SER A 260 -23.03 -32.22 -14.46
N GLY A 261 -22.66 -31.00 -14.81
CA GLY A 261 -23.27 -30.24 -15.90
C GLY A 261 -22.33 -30.23 -17.10
N ASP A 262 -22.77 -30.87 -18.19
CA ASP A 262 -22.08 -30.92 -19.48
C ASP A 262 -21.88 -29.52 -20.07
N ASP A 263 -20.66 -28.98 -19.96
CA ASP A 263 -20.22 -27.80 -20.69
C ASP A 263 -19.15 -28.21 -21.73
N GLU A 264 -19.62 -28.66 -22.91
CA GLU A 264 -18.78 -28.86 -24.10
C GLU A 264 -18.28 -27.50 -24.64
N TYR A 265 -17.14 -27.03 -24.13
CA TYR A 265 -16.33 -26.02 -24.82
C TYR A 265 -15.01 -26.66 -25.25
N SER A 266 -14.99 -27.14 -26.50
CA SER A 266 -13.77 -27.55 -27.22
C SER A 266 -12.94 -26.31 -27.48
N SER A 267 -11.88 -26.14 -26.68
CA SER A 267 -10.81 -25.18 -26.89
C SER A 267 -9.61 -25.96 -27.39
N ASP A 268 -9.29 -25.81 -28.68
CA ASP A 268 -8.05 -26.31 -29.28
C ASP A 268 -6.87 -25.56 -28.64
N GLU A 269 -6.28 -26.17 -27.61
CA GLU A 269 -5.03 -25.70 -27.01
C GLU A 269 -3.87 -26.10 -27.94
N GLU A 270 -3.25 -25.10 -28.54
CA GLU A 270 -1.95 -25.27 -29.20
C GLU A 270 -0.88 -25.58 -28.14
N ASP A 271 -0.08 -26.63 -28.41
CA ASP A 271 1.03 -27.11 -27.61
C ASP A 271 2.01 -25.99 -27.22
N VAL A 272 1.86 -25.48 -26.00
CA VAL A 272 2.83 -24.55 -25.40
C VAL A 272 4.06 -25.38 -25.01
N PRO A 273 5.27 -25.07 -25.53
CA PRO A 273 6.47 -25.85 -25.24
C PRO A 273 6.76 -25.84 -23.73
N ALA A 274 6.94 -27.05 -23.18
CA ALA A 274 7.22 -27.30 -21.78
C ALA A 274 8.33 -26.37 -21.27
N CYS A 275 7.99 -25.53 -20.29
CA CYS A 275 8.92 -24.64 -19.60
C CYS A 275 10.01 -25.50 -18.94
N SER A 276 11.21 -25.48 -19.54
CA SER A 276 12.34 -26.31 -19.17
C SER A 276 12.82 -26.01 -17.75
N SER A 277 12.81 -27.04 -16.91
CA SER A 277 13.52 -27.24 -15.64
C SER A 277 14.05 -25.97 -14.96
N VAL A 278 13.33 -25.53 -13.93
CA VAL A 278 13.82 -24.56 -12.94
C VAL A 278 15.10 -25.11 -12.34
N LYS A 279 16.23 -24.47 -12.63
CA LYS A 279 17.54 -24.83 -12.07
C LYS A 279 17.48 -24.82 -10.54
N ASP A 280 18.07 -25.84 -9.93
CA ASP A 280 18.27 -25.94 -8.48
C ASP A 280 18.86 -24.63 -7.94
N TRP A 281 18.05 -23.98 -7.10
CA TRP A 281 18.33 -22.71 -6.45
C TRP A 281 18.73 -23.04 -5.02
N GLU A 282 20.00 -23.35 -4.83
CA GLU A 282 20.59 -23.55 -3.51
C GLU A 282 20.65 -22.20 -2.79
N VAL A 283 19.62 -21.90 -2.01
CA VAL A 283 19.62 -20.80 -1.04
C VAL A 283 19.82 -21.44 0.33
N GLU A 284 21.02 -21.27 0.89
CA GLU A 284 21.48 -21.93 2.12
C GLU A 284 20.85 -21.41 3.42
N ASP A 285 19.93 -20.43 3.37
CA ASP A 285 19.35 -19.84 4.59
C ASP A 285 17.85 -20.08 4.70
N MET A 286 17.47 -20.98 5.63
CA MET A 286 16.07 -21.31 5.95
C MET A 286 15.48 -20.38 7.03
N ALA A 287 16.30 -19.48 7.59
CA ALA A 287 15.79 -18.40 8.42
C ALA A 287 15.18 -17.32 7.53
N PHE A 288 14.09 -16.71 7.99
CA PHE A 288 13.59 -15.48 7.37
C PHE A 288 14.69 -14.40 7.48
N ASP A 289 15.44 -14.17 6.40
CA ASP A 289 16.40 -13.06 6.23
C ASP A 289 15.63 -11.75 6.07
N LEU A 290 14.94 -11.38 7.14
CA LEU A 290 14.15 -10.17 7.21
C LEU A 290 15.06 -9.00 7.47
N ASP A 291 14.65 -7.87 6.91
CA ASP A 291 15.25 -6.61 7.31
C ASP A 291 15.20 -6.51 8.84
N LYS A 292 16.31 -6.06 9.42
CA LYS A 292 16.40 -5.72 10.84
C LYS A 292 15.42 -4.62 11.22
N ASP A 293 14.69 -4.05 10.28
CA ASP A 293 13.71 -3.00 10.52
C ASP A 293 12.25 -3.49 10.44
N VAL A 294 12.03 -4.78 10.17
CA VAL A 294 10.68 -5.38 10.10
C VAL A 294 10.47 -6.51 11.11
N ASP A 295 9.52 -6.32 12.02
CA ASP A 295 9.10 -7.31 13.03
C ASP A 295 7.91 -8.14 12.53
N LEU A 296 8.19 -9.36 12.04
CA LEU A 296 7.14 -10.30 11.62
C LEU A 296 6.31 -10.86 12.79
N ALA A 297 6.80 -10.79 14.03
CA ALA A 297 6.04 -11.24 15.19
C ALA A 297 5.01 -10.20 15.65
N ALA A 298 4.95 -9.03 14.99
CA ALA A 298 3.98 -8.00 15.28
C ALA A 298 2.55 -8.58 15.15
N PRO A 299 1.70 -8.47 16.21
CA PRO A 299 0.34 -9.04 16.20
C PRO A 299 -0.50 -8.61 15.00
N ILE A 300 -0.29 -7.38 14.50
CA ILE A 300 -0.98 -6.86 13.32
C ILE A 300 -0.62 -7.61 12.02
N LEU A 301 0.61 -8.11 11.86
CA LEU A 301 0.96 -8.97 10.72
C LEU A 301 0.35 -10.34 10.90
N CYS A 302 0.40 -10.88 12.12
CA CYS A 302 -0.28 -12.13 12.43
C CYS A 302 -1.77 -12.03 12.14
N ASP A 303 -2.45 -10.93 12.51
CA ASP A 303 -3.87 -10.70 12.20
C ASP A 303 -4.14 -10.50 10.70
N LEU A 304 -3.20 -9.89 9.97
CA LEU A 304 -3.30 -9.68 8.53
C LEU A 304 -3.13 -10.99 7.74
N ILE A 305 -2.32 -11.91 8.28
CA ILE A 305 -2.00 -13.21 7.68
C ILE A 305 -2.94 -14.32 8.20
N SER A 306 -3.52 -14.16 9.39
CA SER A 306 -4.41 -15.16 10.01
C SER A 306 -5.75 -15.22 9.30
N GLU A 307 -6.23 -16.46 9.07
CA GLU A 307 -7.53 -16.72 8.43
C GLU A 307 -8.73 -16.19 9.22
N ALA A 308 -8.56 -16.04 10.53
CA ALA A 308 -9.48 -15.34 11.39
C ALA A 308 -9.18 -13.84 11.29
N GLY A 309 -9.79 -13.15 10.31
CA GLY A 309 -9.66 -11.70 10.19
C GLY A 309 -9.84 -10.99 11.54
N ALA A 310 -9.15 -9.86 11.72
CA ALA A 310 -9.00 -9.15 12.99
C ALA A 310 -10.22 -9.29 13.91
N PRO A 311 -10.07 -9.76 15.17
CA PRO A 311 -11.18 -9.88 16.09
C PRO A 311 -11.86 -8.52 16.20
N VAL A 312 -13.12 -8.47 15.75
CA VAL A 312 -13.97 -7.28 15.84
C VAL A 312 -14.44 -7.20 17.28
N ASP A 313 -13.53 -6.91 18.20
CA ASP A 313 -13.86 -6.77 19.61
C ASP A 313 -13.57 -5.36 20.10
N SER A 314 -14.68 -4.63 20.27
CA SER A 314 -15.07 -4.16 21.59
C SER A 314 -13.96 -3.47 22.39
N GLN A 315 -13.46 -2.34 21.89
CA GLN A 315 -12.72 -1.43 22.76
C GLN A 315 -13.66 -0.94 23.87
N SER A 316 -13.39 -1.47 25.06
CA SER A 316 -13.84 -1.08 26.38
C SER A 316 -14.33 0.36 26.50
N ASN A 317 -15.63 0.51 26.71
CA ASN A 317 -16.21 1.64 27.44
C ASN A 317 -15.72 1.60 28.89
N ALA A 318 -14.51 2.09 29.14
CA ALA A 318 -14.13 2.59 30.45
C ALA A 318 -14.54 4.08 30.52
N GLN A 319 -15.86 4.31 30.53
CA GLN A 319 -16.43 5.63 30.78
C GLN A 319 -16.34 5.90 32.28
N GLY A 320 -15.31 6.64 32.69
CA GLY A 320 -15.26 7.28 33.99
C GLY A 320 -16.48 8.17 34.16
N LYS A 321 -17.29 7.88 35.19
CA LYS A 321 -18.34 8.78 35.69
C LYS A 321 -17.68 10.09 36.12
N ALA A 322 -17.80 11.14 35.31
CA ALA A 322 -17.61 12.52 35.74
C ALA A 322 -18.99 13.15 35.98
N LEU A 323 -19.13 13.80 37.14
CA LEU A 323 -20.33 14.47 37.59
C LEU A 323 -20.86 15.47 36.55
N SER A 324 -22.16 15.38 36.31
CA SER A 324 -22.93 16.36 35.55
C SER A 324 -23.17 17.60 36.42
N THR A 325 -22.51 18.71 36.08
CA THR A 325 -22.88 20.05 36.55
C THR A 325 -23.64 20.74 35.42
N THR A 326 -24.96 20.77 35.56
CA THR A 326 -25.87 21.54 34.72
C THR A 326 -25.55 23.03 34.85
N VAL A 327 -25.10 23.65 33.75
CA VAL A 327 -25.14 25.11 33.57
C VAL A 327 -26.02 25.38 32.35
N GLN A 328 -27.25 25.81 32.60
CA GLN A 328 -28.08 26.47 31.60
C GLN A 328 -27.43 27.83 31.29
N SER A 329 -27.08 28.07 30.02
CA SER A 329 -26.90 29.44 29.54
C SER A 329 -27.58 29.60 28.19
N THR A 330 -28.58 30.47 28.22
CA THR A 330 -29.41 30.96 27.13
C THR A 330 -28.64 31.99 26.30
N SER A 331 -28.56 31.80 24.98
CA SER A 331 -28.68 32.89 23.99
C SER A 331 -28.52 32.34 22.57
N LYS A 332 -29.61 32.42 21.80
CA LYS A 332 -29.61 32.38 20.35
C LYS A 332 -29.15 33.74 19.83
N PRO A 333 -28.25 33.82 18.84
CA PRO A 333 -28.20 34.94 17.93
C PRO A 333 -28.93 34.60 16.62
N ASP A 334 -29.73 35.56 16.18
CA ASP A 334 -30.46 35.57 14.91
C ASP A 334 -29.51 35.49 13.71
N VAL A 335 -29.87 34.64 12.74
CA VAL A 335 -29.23 34.56 11.42
C VAL A 335 -30.11 35.30 10.41
N PRO A 336 -29.60 36.30 9.69
CA PRO A 336 -30.35 36.96 8.62
C PRO A 336 -30.44 36.06 7.38
N ASN A 337 -31.67 35.96 6.88
CA ASN A 337 -32.04 35.28 5.64
C ASN A 337 -31.47 36.05 4.44
N TYR A 338 -30.66 35.41 3.61
CA TYR A 338 -30.29 35.90 2.28
C TYR A 338 -30.99 35.03 1.24
N ASP A 339 -31.99 35.61 0.59
CA ASP A 339 -32.61 35.06 -0.62
C ASP A 339 -31.63 35.25 -1.79
N PHE A 340 -31.35 34.15 -2.50
CA PHE A 340 -30.82 34.14 -3.86
C PHE A 340 -31.85 33.50 -4.78
#